data_AF-A0A4S4L127-F1
#
_entry.id   AF-A0A4S4L127-F1
#
_cell.length_a   1.000
_cell.length_b   1.000
_cell.length_c   1.000
_cell.angle_alpha   90.00
_cell.angle_beta   90.00
_cell.angle_gamma   90.00
#
_symmetry.space_group_name_H-M   'P 1'
#
loop_
_entity.id
_entity.type
_entity.pdbx_description
1 polymer ?
#
loop_
_entity_poly.entity_id
_entity_poly.type
_entity_poly.pdbx_seq_one_letter_code
_entity_poly.pdbx_strand_id
1 'polypeptide(L)'
;MVIILDEKPPRMLPAPPPYSVDPDGASLPPFPGPGPFSRPVATFAALPPHILLYIVHQTLSQRRVERQRKALYWMTISLRLVNRAMFVACMHVLRSTYLPAYTSLIKQPYSSDPFPLSSASPSSPSASYPPAPPYLASPSDSVQRETQVLDLFLAAKVREDVWADDTELHLEREEAFQDLFDLLQPRARLEDLVRQVGVAAGVVSVSTSGNAIV
;
A
#
# COMPACT_ATOMS: atom_id res chain seq x y z
N MET A 1 35.45 -42.80 -15.04
CA MET A 1 34.24 -42.42 -15.79
C MET A 1 34.29 -40.91 -15.99
N VAL A 2 34.72 -40.48 -17.17
CA VAL A 2 34.92 -39.06 -17.51
C VAL A 2 33.67 -38.61 -18.26
N ILE A 3 32.98 -37.59 -17.74
CA ILE A 3 31.83 -36.98 -18.39
C ILE A 3 32.38 -35.94 -19.36
N ILE A 4 32.25 -36.20 -20.66
CA ILE A 4 32.57 -35.26 -21.74
C ILE A 4 31.34 -34.37 -21.91
N LEU A 5 31.50 -33.07 -21.65
CA LEU A 5 30.46 -32.07 -21.92
C LEU A 5 30.48 -31.75 -23.42
N ASP A 6 29.36 -32.03 -24.09
CA ASP A 6 29.10 -31.71 -25.48
C ASP A 6 28.89 -30.19 -25.61
N GLU A 7 29.93 -29.48 -26.04
CA GLU A 7 29.87 -28.04 -26.34
C GLU A 7 29.06 -27.82 -27.62
N LYS A 8 27.80 -27.46 -27.44
CA LYS A 8 26.92 -26.94 -28.49
C LYS A 8 27.54 -25.68 -29.10
N PRO A 9 27.94 -25.68 -30.38
CA PRO A 9 28.59 -24.52 -30.98
C PRO A 9 27.63 -23.33 -31.04
N PRO A 10 28.15 -22.09 -30.87
CA PRO A 10 27.33 -20.89 -30.93
C PRO A 10 26.69 -20.82 -32.31
N ARG A 11 25.35 -20.83 -32.34
CA ARG A 11 24.58 -20.51 -33.55
C ARG A 11 24.97 -19.10 -33.95
N MET A 12 25.82 -18.99 -34.97
CA MET A 12 26.11 -17.75 -35.67
C MET A 12 24.79 -17.20 -36.20
N LEU A 13 24.18 -16.27 -35.46
CA LEU A 13 23.14 -15.43 -36.01
C LEU A 13 23.78 -14.56 -37.09
N PRO A 14 23.22 -14.49 -38.31
CA PRO A 14 23.73 -13.60 -39.33
C PRO A 14 23.72 -12.15 -38.80
N ALA A 15 24.76 -11.39 -39.13
CA ALA A 15 24.85 -9.99 -38.75
C ALA A 15 23.59 -9.23 -39.24
N PRO A 16 23.05 -8.30 -38.43
CA PRO A 16 21.91 -7.51 -38.87
C PRO A 16 22.27 -6.78 -40.17
N PRO A 17 21.31 -6.68 -41.12
CA PRO A 17 21.56 -5.98 -42.37
C PRO A 17 21.98 -4.53 -42.10
N PRO A 18 22.93 -3.98 -42.89
CA PRO A 18 23.33 -2.59 -42.76
C PRO A 18 22.12 -1.67 -42.99
N TYR A 19 21.93 -0.70 -42.09
CA TYR A 19 20.89 0.32 -42.24
C TYR A 19 21.21 1.17 -43.48
N SER A 20 20.49 0.93 -44.56
CA SER A 20 20.49 1.80 -45.73
C SER A 20 19.91 3.15 -45.33
N VAL A 21 20.73 4.21 -45.41
CA VAL A 21 20.20 5.58 -45.44
C VAL A 21 19.75 5.80 -46.88
N ASP A 22 18.43 5.79 -47.11
CA ASP A 22 17.86 6.10 -48.42
C ASP A 22 18.34 7.51 -48.86
N PRO A 23 18.96 7.66 -50.04
CA PRO A 23 19.45 8.95 -50.54
C PRO A 23 18.35 9.82 -51.17
N ASP A 24 17.13 9.30 -51.32
CA ASP A 24 15.98 10.10 -51.71
C ASP A 24 15.24 10.57 -50.45
N GLY A 25 15.22 11.88 -50.26
CA GLY A 25 14.51 12.59 -49.19
C GLY A 25 12.99 12.43 -49.26
N ALA A 26 12.50 11.20 -49.22
CA ALA A 26 11.12 10.88 -48.91
C ALA A 26 10.91 11.18 -47.43
N SER A 27 10.35 12.36 -47.16
CA SER A 27 9.81 12.74 -45.87
C SER A 27 9.07 11.55 -45.25
N LEU A 28 9.61 11.01 -44.15
CA LEU A 28 8.86 10.16 -43.25
C LEU A 28 7.49 10.82 -43.05
N PRO A 29 6.36 10.09 -43.18
CA PRO A 29 5.06 10.68 -42.89
C PRO A 29 5.16 11.31 -41.50
N PRO A 30 4.77 12.59 -41.32
CA PRO A 30 4.91 13.25 -40.04
C PRO A 30 4.21 12.37 -39.01
N PHE A 31 4.96 11.88 -38.03
CA PHE A 31 4.37 11.28 -36.84
C PHE A 31 3.26 12.23 -36.40
N PRO A 32 2.01 11.76 -36.23
CA PRO A 32 0.95 12.64 -35.76
C PRO A 32 1.39 13.20 -34.42
N GLY A 33 1.82 14.46 -34.43
CA GLY A 33 2.11 15.21 -33.23
C GLY A 33 0.86 15.21 -32.34
N PRO A 34 1.01 15.44 -31.03
CA PRO A 34 -0.13 15.45 -30.12
C PRO A 34 -1.10 16.53 -30.58
N GLY A 35 -2.20 16.11 -31.22
CA GLY A 35 -3.27 17.00 -31.61
C GLY A 35 -3.94 17.63 -30.39
N PRO A 36 -4.83 18.62 -30.57
CA PRO A 36 -5.57 19.29 -29.50
C PRO A 36 -6.48 18.36 -28.67
N PHE A 37 -6.55 17.08 -29.04
CA PHE A 37 -7.16 16.00 -28.28
C PHE A 37 -6.07 15.13 -27.63
N SER A 38 -5.26 15.73 -26.75
CA SER A 38 -4.38 14.95 -25.87
C SER A 38 -5.27 14.09 -24.97
N ARG A 39 -5.50 12.83 -25.36
CA ARG A 39 -6.22 11.88 -24.52
C ARG A 39 -5.43 11.76 -23.22
N PRO A 40 -6.07 11.86 -22.04
CA PRO A 40 -5.38 11.67 -20.79
C PRO A 40 -4.71 10.30 -20.83
N VAL A 41 -3.41 10.26 -20.54
CA VAL A 41 -2.63 9.04 -20.52
C VAL A 41 -3.28 8.10 -19.51
N ALA A 42 -3.75 6.94 -19.98
CA ALA A 42 -4.35 5.93 -19.12
C ALA A 42 -3.29 5.43 -18.15
N THR A 43 -3.41 5.83 -16.88
CA THR A 43 -2.52 5.40 -15.81
C THR A 43 -3.31 4.58 -14.80
N PHE A 44 -2.62 3.71 -14.05
CA PHE A 44 -3.25 2.94 -12.96
C PHE A 44 -3.90 3.83 -11.90
N ALA A 45 -3.49 5.10 -11.78
CA ALA A 45 -4.11 6.07 -10.88
C ALA A 45 -5.52 6.50 -11.33
N ALA A 46 -5.85 6.36 -12.62
CA ALA A 46 -7.16 6.68 -13.17
C ALA A 46 -8.18 5.53 -13.04
N LEU A 47 -7.76 4.35 -12.53
CA LEU A 47 -8.66 3.22 -12.32
C LEU A 47 -9.54 3.42 -11.08
N PRO A 48 -10.82 3.03 -11.12
CA PRO A 48 -11.68 2.99 -9.95
C PRO A 48 -11.09 2.12 -8.81
N PRO A 49 -11.24 2.52 -7.53
CA PRO A 49 -10.67 1.78 -6.40
C PRO A 49 -11.11 0.32 -6.29
N HIS A 50 -12.36 0.02 -6.65
CA HIS A 50 -12.89 -1.35 -6.59
C HIS A 50 -12.20 -2.29 -7.60
N ILE A 51 -11.77 -1.79 -8.75
CA ILE A 51 -11.02 -2.57 -9.75
C ILE A 51 -9.60 -2.84 -9.22
N LEU A 52 -8.97 -1.84 -8.61
CA LEU A 52 -7.65 -2.02 -8.00
C LEU A 52 -7.69 -3.06 -6.87
N LEU A 53 -8.70 -2.99 -6.00
CA LEU A 53 -8.92 -4.01 -4.95
C LEU A 53 -9.14 -5.39 -5.56
N TYR A 54 -9.95 -5.51 -6.61
CA TYR A 54 -10.17 -6.79 -7.30
C TYR A 54 -8.87 -7.37 -7.86
N ILE A 55 -8.04 -6.55 -8.51
CA ILE A 55 -6.72 -6.96 -9.03
C ILE A 55 -5.85 -7.48 -7.87
N VAL A 56 -5.77 -6.74 -6.77
CA VAL A 56 -4.99 -7.13 -5.59
C VAL A 56 -5.51 -8.45 -5.00
N HIS A 57 -6.82 -8.61 -4.84
CA HIS A 57 -7.41 -9.86 -4.35
C HIS A 57 -7.12 -11.06 -5.27
N GLN A 58 -7.07 -10.85 -6.58
CA GLN A 58 -6.73 -11.92 -7.52
C GLN A 58 -5.29 -12.44 -7.32
N THR A 59 -4.37 -11.60 -6.85
CA THR A 59 -2.99 -12.04 -6.53
C THR A 59 -2.90 -12.96 -5.31
N LEU A 60 -3.93 -12.93 -4.45
CA LEU A 60 -4.03 -13.71 -3.21
C LEU A 60 -4.75 -15.04 -3.38
N SER A 61 -5.36 -15.33 -4.53
CA SER A 61 -6.17 -16.54 -4.76
C SER A 61 -5.36 -17.84 -4.82
N GLN A 62 -4.19 -17.88 -4.20
CA GLN A 62 -3.28 -19.02 -4.21
C GLN A 62 -3.76 -20.03 -3.15
N ARG A 63 -4.04 -21.26 -3.57
CA ARG A 63 -4.61 -22.33 -2.70
C ARG A 63 -3.69 -22.78 -1.56
N ARG A 64 -2.43 -22.33 -1.52
CA ARG A 64 -1.44 -22.71 -0.49
C ARG A 64 -1.15 -21.51 0.42
N VAL A 65 -1.21 -21.74 1.72
CA VAL A 65 -1.03 -20.69 2.75
C VAL A 65 0.35 -20.02 2.66
N GLU A 66 1.41 -20.81 2.44
CA GLU A 66 2.79 -20.30 2.27
C GLU A 66 2.89 -19.30 1.10
N ARG A 67 2.22 -19.62 0.00
CA ARG A 67 2.18 -18.79 -1.20
C ARG A 67 1.39 -17.51 -0.96
N GLN A 68 0.31 -17.60 -0.20
CA GLN A 68 -0.45 -16.43 0.23
C GLN A 68 0.39 -15.52 1.13
N ARG A 69 1.15 -16.07 2.09
CA ARG A 69 2.07 -15.32 2.96
C ARG A 69 3.17 -14.61 2.16
N LYS A 70 3.78 -15.31 1.19
CA LYS A 70 4.75 -14.70 0.26
C LYS A 70 4.15 -13.58 -0.58
N ALA A 71 2.89 -13.72 -1.03
CA ALA A 71 2.18 -12.66 -1.74
C ALA A 71 1.94 -11.44 -0.83
N LEU A 72 1.50 -11.63 0.41
CA LEU A 72 1.31 -10.56 1.40
C LEU A 72 2.64 -9.85 1.73
N TYR A 73 3.73 -10.59 1.84
CA TYR A 73 5.08 -10.03 2.01
C TYR A 73 5.49 -9.19 0.81
N TRP A 74 5.33 -9.71 -0.40
CA TRP A 74 5.61 -8.97 -1.62
C TRP A 74 4.77 -7.69 -1.75
N MET A 75 3.49 -7.73 -1.37
CA MET A 75 2.64 -6.53 -1.31
C MET A 75 3.21 -5.47 -0.35
N THR A 76 3.71 -5.92 0.79
CA THR A 76 4.30 -5.07 1.84
C THR A 76 5.62 -4.44 1.39
N ILE A 77 6.48 -5.15 0.65
CA ILE A 77 7.80 -4.61 0.27
C ILE A 77 7.84 -3.93 -1.11
N SER A 78 6.95 -4.30 -2.03
CA SER A 78 7.02 -3.88 -3.43
C SER A 78 5.74 -3.17 -3.90
N LEU A 79 4.59 -3.85 -3.91
CA LEU A 79 3.39 -3.34 -4.59
C LEU A 79 2.88 -2.01 -4.00
N ARG A 80 2.99 -1.85 -2.67
CA ARG A 80 2.58 -0.61 -2.00
C ARG A 80 3.35 0.64 -2.44
N LEU A 81 4.53 0.49 -3.05
CA LEU A 81 5.42 1.60 -3.43
C LEU A 81 5.16 2.14 -4.85
N VAL A 82 4.29 1.48 -5.63
CA VAL A 82 4.09 1.80 -7.06
C VAL A 82 3.36 3.13 -7.26
N ASN A 83 2.26 3.35 -6.55
CA ASN A 83 1.51 4.61 -6.56
C ASN A 83 0.59 4.69 -5.32
N ARG A 84 0.04 5.87 -5.04
CA ARG A 84 -0.83 6.09 -3.88
C ARG A 84 -2.09 5.22 -3.90
N ALA A 85 -2.71 4.98 -5.05
CA ALA A 85 -3.92 4.18 -5.16
C ALA A 85 -3.65 2.69 -4.81
N MET A 86 -2.52 2.16 -5.29
CA MET A 86 -2.03 0.83 -4.95
C MET A 86 -1.62 0.74 -3.48
N PHE A 87 -1.00 1.78 -2.92
CA PHE A 87 -0.74 1.84 -1.48
C PHE A 87 -2.04 1.65 -0.68
N VAL A 88 -3.09 2.41 -0.99
CA VAL A 88 -4.38 2.31 -0.28
C VAL A 88 -5.00 0.92 -0.45
N ALA A 89 -5.04 0.39 -1.66
CA ALA A 89 -5.60 -0.94 -1.92
C ALA A 89 -4.82 -2.05 -1.21
N CYS A 90 -3.49 -2.00 -1.24
CA CYS A 90 -2.62 -2.97 -0.55
C CYS A 90 -2.80 -2.88 0.97
N MET A 91 -2.74 -1.67 1.54
CA MET A 91 -2.88 -1.47 2.98
C MET A 91 -4.27 -1.88 3.47
N HIS A 92 -5.33 -1.69 2.69
CA HIS A 92 -6.67 -2.17 3.02
C HIS A 92 -6.69 -3.68 3.20
N VAL A 93 -6.21 -4.41 2.18
CA VAL A 93 -6.15 -5.88 2.21
C VAL A 93 -5.26 -6.37 3.35
N LEU A 94 -4.05 -5.82 3.47
CA LEU A 94 -3.08 -6.17 4.49
C LEU A 94 -3.67 -5.97 5.90
N ARG A 95 -4.20 -4.78 6.20
CA ARG A 95 -4.81 -4.50 7.50
C ARG A 95 -6.01 -5.41 7.76
N SER A 96 -6.91 -5.61 6.80
CA SER A 96 -8.07 -6.50 6.98
C SER A 96 -7.69 -7.96 7.26
N THR A 97 -6.56 -8.43 6.73
CA THR A 97 -6.07 -9.79 6.93
C THR A 97 -5.45 -9.98 8.31
N TYR A 98 -4.69 -8.98 8.80
CA TYR A 98 -3.96 -9.07 10.07
C TYR A 98 -4.71 -8.46 11.26
N LEU A 99 -5.82 -7.76 11.02
CA LEU A 99 -6.63 -7.14 12.08
C LEU A 99 -7.09 -8.16 13.13
N PRO A 100 -7.62 -9.35 12.79
CA PRO A 100 -8.04 -10.32 13.80
C PRO A 100 -6.88 -10.74 14.72
N ALA A 101 -5.72 -11.04 14.14
CA ALA A 101 -4.52 -11.40 14.89
C ALA A 101 -4.03 -10.26 15.78
N TYR A 102 -4.04 -9.02 15.26
CA TYR A 102 -3.71 -7.84 16.06
C TYR A 102 -4.66 -7.70 17.24
N THR A 103 -5.99 -7.76 17.01
CA THR A 103 -7.00 -7.59 18.07
C THR A 103 -6.93 -8.63 19.18
N SER A 104 -6.45 -9.86 18.90
CA SER A 104 -6.24 -10.88 19.93
C SER A 104 -5.08 -10.58 20.89
N LEU A 105 -4.13 -9.73 20.47
CA LEU A 105 -2.94 -9.38 21.22
C LEU A 105 -3.06 -8.01 21.91
N ILE A 106 -4.10 -7.25 21.58
CA ILE A 106 -4.38 -5.95 22.19
C ILE A 106 -4.61 -6.11 23.68
N LYS A 107 -3.92 -5.27 24.48
CA LYS A 107 -4.14 -5.15 25.91
C LYS A 107 -5.20 -4.07 26.16
N GLN A 108 -6.46 -4.45 26.36
CA GLN A 108 -7.45 -3.50 26.91
C GLN A 108 -7.02 -3.13 28.34
N PRO A 109 -7.01 -1.84 28.77
CA PRO A 109 -7.70 -0.66 28.25
C PRO A 109 -6.88 0.27 27.32
N TYR A 110 -5.72 -0.18 26.84
CA TYR A 110 -4.76 0.68 26.13
C TYR A 110 -5.01 0.84 24.63
N SER A 111 -6.16 0.40 24.12
CA SER A 111 -6.52 0.53 22.70
C SER A 111 -7.45 1.73 22.46
N SER A 112 -7.21 2.43 21.36
CA SER A 112 -8.02 3.54 20.84
C SER A 112 -9.02 3.11 19.78
N ASP A 113 -9.03 1.83 19.40
CA ASP A 113 -9.59 1.31 18.14
C ASP A 113 -8.75 1.76 16.92
N PRO A 114 -8.10 0.85 16.18
CA PRO A 114 -7.37 1.19 14.97
C PRO A 114 -8.27 1.57 13.79
N PHE A 115 -9.59 1.37 13.89
CA PHE A 115 -10.60 1.71 12.90
C PHE A 115 -11.96 2.12 13.53
N PRO A 116 -12.06 3.24 14.28
CA PRO A 116 -13.34 3.75 14.74
C PRO A 116 -14.24 4.00 13.53
N LEU A 117 -15.30 3.19 13.48
CA LEU A 117 -16.43 3.32 12.55
C LEU A 117 -17.07 4.73 12.62
N SER A 118 -16.70 5.53 13.64
CA SER A 118 -17.12 6.91 13.87
C SER A 118 -16.32 7.99 13.13
N SER A 119 -15.32 7.64 12.29
CA SER A 119 -14.72 8.64 11.37
C SER A 119 -15.61 8.96 10.17
N ALA A 120 -16.74 8.27 10.03
CA ALA A 120 -17.86 8.78 9.26
C ALA A 120 -18.56 9.90 10.04
N SER A 121 -18.41 11.13 9.52
CA SER A 121 -19.23 12.32 9.71
C SER A 121 -18.64 13.41 10.63
N PRO A 122 -18.66 14.66 10.15
CA PRO A 122 -19.69 15.52 10.71
C PRO A 122 -20.56 16.13 9.60
N SER A 123 -21.77 15.61 9.48
CA SER A 123 -22.95 16.40 9.19
C SER A 123 -23.09 17.47 10.26
N SER A 124 -22.30 18.54 10.17
CA SER A 124 -22.60 19.82 10.80
C SER A 124 -23.62 20.52 9.90
N PRO A 125 -24.83 20.82 10.38
CA PRO A 125 -25.85 21.50 9.59
C PRO A 125 -25.60 23.01 9.62
N SER A 126 -24.51 23.49 9.02
CA SER A 126 -24.23 24.94 8.86
C SER A 126 -23.02 25.19 7.96
N ALA A 127 -23.18 25.06 6.65
CA ALA A 127 -22.46 25.86 5.64
C ALA A 127 -22.99 25.51 4.25
N SER A 128 -23.40 26.54 3.53
CA SER A 128 -24.03 26.52 2.21
C SER A 128 -23.07 26.18 1.06
N TYR A 129 -22.38 25.04 1.13
CA TYR A 129 -21.57 24.51 0.02
C TYR A 129 -21.81 23.01 -0.17
N PRO A 130 -21.82 22.51 -1.43
CA PRO A 130 -22.06 21.10 -1.69
C PRO A 130 -20.96 20.25 -1.04
N PRO A 131 -21.32 19.16 -0.32
CA PRO A 131 -20.32 18.30 0.32
C PRO A 131 -19.44 17.68 -0.75
N ALA A 132 -18.13 17.94 -0.66
CA ALA A 132 -17.14 17.26 -1.46
C ALA A 132 -17.24 15.75 -1.19
N PRO A 133 -17.06 14.91 -2.22
CA PRO A 133 -17.21 13.50 -2.05
C PRO A 133 -16.16 12.87 -1.11
N PRO A 134 -16.52 11.80 -0.38
CA PRO A 134 -15.69 11.18 0.67
C PRO A 134 -14.37 10.56 0.19
N TYR A 135 -14.10 10.55 -1.12
CA TYR A 135 -12.90 9.94 -1.71
C TYR A 135 -11.69 10.89 -1.81
N LEU A 136 -11.82 12.15 -1.42
CA LEU A 136 -10.71 13.12 -1.40
C LEU A 136 -10.10 13.36 -0.01
N ALA A 137 -10.63 12.73 1.04
CA ALA A 137 -9.96 12.72 2.33
C ALA A 137 -8.66 11.93 2.22
N SER A 138 -7.54 12.59 2.49
CA SER A 138 -6.23 11.94 2.56
C SER A 138 -6.31 10.76 3.54
N PRO A 139 -5.94 9.53 3.16
CA PRO A 139 -5.70 8.45 4.13
C PRO A 139 -4.59 8.80 5.13
N SER A 140 -3.81 9.85 4.84
CA SER A 140 -2.74 10.42 5.65
C SER A 140 -3.20 11.52 6.62
N ASP A 141 -4.47 11.95 6.58
CA ASP A 141 -5.09 12.79 7.63
C ASP A 141 -5.75 11.92 8.71
N SER A 142 -5.42 10.63 8.72
CA SER A 142 -5.93 9.60 9.63
C SER A 142 -5.56 9.92 11.08
N VAL A 143 -6.48 10.66 11.71
CA VAL A 143 -7.08 10.62 13.04
C VAL A 143 -6.66 9.52 14.05
N GLN A 144 -5.97 8.45 13.66
CA GLN A 144 -5.75 7.25 14.48
C GLN A 144 -4.27 6.87 14.52
N ARG A 145 -3.65 7.08 15.68
CA ARG A 145 -2.26 6.72 15.92
C ARG A 145 -2.07 5.22 16.10
N GLU A 146 -3.10 4.52 16.58
CA GLU A 146 -3.07 3.06 16.71
C GLU A 146 -3.00 2.37 15.33
N THR A 147 -3.50 2.98 14.26
CA THR A 147 -3.33 2.45 12.90
C THR A 147 -1.86 2.36 12.50
N GLN A 148 -1.00 3.28 12.98
CA GLN A 148 0.45 3.18 12.77
C GLN A 148 1.05 2.00 13.52
N VAL A 149 0.56 1.72 14.73
CA VAL A 149 0.98 0.55 15.52
C VAL A 149 0.55 -0.74 14.82
N LEU A 150 -0.66 -0.79 14.27
CA LEU A 150 -1.13 -1.89 13.43
C LEU A 150 -0.24 -2.07 12.19
N ASP A 151 0.15 -0.99 11.52
CA ASP A 151 1.01 -1.06 10.33
C ASP A 151 2.42 -1.59 10.66
N LEU A 152 2.96 -1.23 11.82
CA LEU A 152 4.22 -1.76 12.33
C LEU A 152 4.11 -3.24 12.70
N PHE A 153 3.05 -3.61 13.42
CA PHE A 153 2.73 -5.00 13.74
C PHE A 153 2.63 -5.84 12.46
N LEU A 154 1.92 -5.34 11.45
CA LEU A 154 1.74 -6.00 10.18
C LEU A 154 3.07 -6.23 9.48
N ALA A 155 3.91 -5.19 9.39
CA ALA A 155 5.22 -5.30 8.74
C ALA A 155 6.11 -6.34 9.42
N ALA A 156 6.09 -6.40 10.76
CA ALA A 156 6.80 -7.41 11.53
C ALA A 156 6.19 -8.81 11.29
N LYS A 157 4.87 -8.95 11.44
CA LYS A 157 4.17 -10.24 11.40
C LYS A 157 4.25 -10.91 10.03
N VAL A 158 4.05 -10.15 8.95
CA VAL A 158 4.16 -10.67 7.59
C VAL A 158 5.57 -11.23 7.30
N ARG A 159 6.61 -10.58 7.84
CA ARG A 159 7.99 -11.02 7.69
C ARG A 159 8.26 -12.28 8.51
N GLU A 160 7.82 -12.32 9.76
CA GLU A 160 7.94 -13.50 10.63
C GLU A 160 7.22 -14.72 10.02
N ASP A 161 6.01 -14.53 9.47
CA ASP A 161 5.24 -15.61 8.84
C ASP A 161 5.97 -16.23 7.64
N VAL A 162 6.66 -15.41 6.82
CA VAL A 162 7.43 -15.92 5.67
C VAL A 162 8.71 -16.63 6.12
N TRP A 163 9.37 -16.11 7.16
CA TRP A 163 10.58 -16.73 7.69
C TRP A 163 10.32 -18.07 8.38
N ALA A 164 9.20 -18.19 9.09
CA ALA A 164 8.74 -19.46 9.64
C ALA A 164 8.49 -20.51 8.55
N ASP A 165 7.98 -20.10 7.38
CA ASP A 165 7.76 -21.01 6.23
C ASP A 165 9.08 -21.39 5.53
N ASP A 166 10.06 -20.49 5.47
CA ASP A 166 11.31 -20.68 4.73
C ASP A 166 12.39 -21.41 5.55
N THR A 167 12.32 -21.44 6.88
CA THR A 167 13.35 -22.03 7.74
C THR A 167 12.78 -22.69 8.99
N GLU A 168 12.95 -24.02 9.11
CA GLU A 168 12.52 -24.80 10.28
C GLU A 168 13.26 -24.43 11.58
N LEU A 169 14.42 -23.77 11.47
CA LEU A 169 15.20 -23.28 12.61
C LEU A 169 14.84 -21.84 13.01
N HIS A 170 13.79 -21.25 12.42
CA HIS A 170 13.38 -19.88 12.77
C HIS A 170 12.82 -19.87 14.20
N LEU A 171 13.50 -19.13 15.09
CA LEU A 171 13.03 -18.89 16.45
C LEU A 171 12.21 -17.61 16.45
N GLU A 172 10.91 -17.74 16.73
CA GLU A 172 9.99 -16.61 16.79
C GLU A 172 10.49 -15.57 17.80
N ARG A 173 10.59 -14.31 17.37
CA ARG A 173 10.97 -13.20 18.25
C ARG A 173 9.74 -12.60 18.89
N GLU A 174 9.20 -13.29 19.89
CA GLU A 174 8.06 -12.79 20.68
C GLU A 174 8.33 -11.40 21.27
N GLU A 175 9.58 -11.11 21.63
CA GLU A 175 10.04 -9.81 22.15
C GLU A 175 9.77 -8.65 21.17
N ALA A 176 9.82 -8.88 19.86
CA ALA A 176 9.56 -7.83 18.86
C ALA A 176 8.11 -7.33 18.91
N PHE A 177 7.19 -8.16 19.40
CA PHE A 177 5.80 -7.79 19.60
C PHE A 177 5.55 -7.19 20.99
N GLN A 178 6.37 -7.50 21.99
CA GLN A 178 6.23 -6.92 23.33
C GLN A 178 6.33 -5.40 23.30
N ASP A 179 7.34 -4.84 22.64
CA ASP A 179 7.49 -3.37 22.51
C ASP A 179 6.29 -2.70 21.82
N LEU A 180 5.67 -3.38 20.86
CA LEU A 180 4.48 -2.86 20.16
C LEU A 180 3.29 -2.70 21.11
N PHE A 181 3.06 -3.68 21.99
CA PHE A 181 1.91 -3.69 22.88
C PHE A 181 2.17 -3.03 24.25
N ASP A 182 3.41 -3.03 24.74
CA ASP A 182 3.76 -2.46 26.04
C ASP A 182 4.14 -0.98 25.97
N LEU A 183 4.66 -0.52 24.82
CA LEU A 183 5.08 0.87 24.64
C LEU A 183 4.24 1.59 23.60
N LEU A 184 4.18 1.07 22.37
CA LEU A 184 3.63 1.81 21.24
C LEU A 184 2.10 1.92 21.30
N GLN A 185 1.40 0.87 21.71
CA GLN A 185 -0.05 0.90 21.89
C GLN A 185 -0.49 1.88 23.00
N PRO A 186 0.02 1.82 24.25
CA PRO A 186 -0.32 2.79 25.29
C PRO A 186 0.05 4.23 24.92
N ARG A 187 1.18 4.43 24.22
CA ARG A 187 1.58 5.73 23.72
C ARG A 187 0.58 6.27 22.70
N ALA A 188 0.18 5.47 21.71
CA ALA A 188 -0.82 5.87 20.72
C ALA A 188 -2.13 6.29 21.41
N ARG A 189 -2.56 5.52 22.42
CA ARG A 189 -3.75 5.84 23.23
C ARG A 189 -3.62 7.14 24.01
N LEU A 190 -2.50 7.37 24.68
CA LEU A 190 -2.24 8.61 25.41
C LEU A 190 -2.29 9.81 24.47
N GLU A 191 -1.60 9.71 23.34
CA GLU A 191 -1.57 10.78 22.36
C GLU A 191 -3.00 11.08 21.84
N ASP A 192 -3.82 10.07 21.59
CA ASP A 192 -5.22 10.23 21.19
C ASP A 192 -6.09 10.89 22.27
N LEU A 193 -5.92 10.48 23.54
CA LEU A 193 -6.62 11.11 24.67
C LEU A 193 -6.23 12.58 24.83
N VAL A 194 -4.94 12.90 24.73
CA VAL A 194 -4.44 14.29 24.77
C VAL A 194 -5.05 15.11 23.64
N ARG A 195 -5.17 14.53 22.45
CA ARG A 195 -5.83 15.19 21.32
C ARG A 195 -7.32 15.42 21.59
N GLN A 196 -8.05 14.41 22.09
CA GLN A 196 -9.48 14.54 22.40
C GLN A 196 -9.75 15.64 23.43
N VAL A 197 -9.00 15.62 24.54
CA VAL A 197 -9.10 16.64 25.59
C VAL A 197 -8.65 18.01 25.10
N GLY A 198 -7.55 18.08 24.34
CA GLY A 198 -7.02 19.33 23.80
C GLY A 198 -7.95 19.98 22.77
N VAL A 199 -8.64 19.20 21.95
CA VAL A 199 -9.67 19.69 21.02
C VAL A 199 -10.89 20.18 21.80
N ALA A 200 -11.36 19.41 22.81
CA ALA A 200 -12.49 19.80 23.65
C ALA A 200 -12.21 21.09 24.45
N ALA A 201 -10.96 21.29 24.87
CA ALA A 201 -10.51 22.50 25.56
C ALA A 201 -10.19 23.68 24.60
N GLY A 202 -10.26 23.48 23.28
CA GLY A 202 -9.93 24.50 22.28
C GLY A 202 -8.44 24.85 22.18
N VAL A 203 -7.55 24.03 22.75
CA VAL A 203 -6.09 24.24 22.76
C VAL A 203 -5.42 23.61 21.53
N VAL A 204 -6.05 22.60 20.93
CA VAL A 204 -5.55 21.89 19.75
C VAL A 204 -6.52 22.09 18.57
N SER A 205 -6.04 22.67 17.47
CA SER A 205 -6.76 22.72 16.21
C SER A 205 -6.32 21.56 15.30
N VAL A 206 -7.25 20.73 14.85
CA VAL A 206 -6.97 19.71 13.84
C VAL A 206 -7.21 20.34 12.48
N SER A 207 -6.14 20.66 11.75
CA SER A 207 -6.24 21.10 10.36
C SER A 207 -6.78 19.94 9.53
N THR A 208 -8.07 19.97 9.18
CA THR A 208 -8.62 19.11 8.14
C THR A 208 -8.07 19.62 6.82
N SER A 209 -7.02 19.00 6.30
CA SER A 209 -6.38 19.50 5.09
C SER A 209 -7.25 19.20 3.87
N GLY A 210 -7.99 20.23 3.43
CA GLY A 210 -8.81 20.22 2.23
C GLY A 210 -8.80 21.61 1.60
N ASN A 211 -7.92 21.78 0.61
CA ASN A 211 -7.71 22.95 -0.26
C ASN A 211 -7.04 24.21 0.31
N ALA A 212 -5.76 24.37 -0.05
CA ALA A 212 -5.17 25.66 -0.38
C ALA A 212 -4.20 25.48 -1.56
N ILE A 213 -4.75 25.50 -2.78
CA ILE A 213 -3.99 25.92 -3.96
C ILE A 213 -4.61 27.25 -4.37
N VAL A 214 -3.81 28.31 -4.21
CA VAL A 214 -4.02 29.65 -4.76
C VAL A 214 -3.86 29.60 -6.27
#